data_AF-A0A537DFK8-F1
#
_entry.id   AF-A0A537DFK8-F1
#
_cell.length_a   1.000
_cell.length_b   1.000
_cell.length_c   1.000
_cell.angle_alpha   90.00
_cell.angle_beta   90.00
_cell.angle_gamma   90.00
#
_symmetry.space_group_name_H-M   'P 1'
#
loop_
_entity.id
_entity.type
_entity.pdbx_description
1 polymer ?
#
loop_
_entity_poly.entity_id
_entity_poly.type
_entity_poly.pdbx_seq_one_letter_code
_entity_poly.pdbx_strand_id
1 'polypeptide(L)'
;MAENCSTSSGIWTRFFKKASVVSSINASGALDIVLCYGWIHRQARPYDERSRLGRFAPRRPKSIWSKMNIKRAEILISQGKMKPAGRRQVAAARSDGRWDRAYSPPCSAKLPEDLIEAL
;
A
#
# COMPACT_ATOMS: atom_id res chain seq x y z
N MET A 1 7.24 -19.99 -2.57
CA MET A 1 6.73 -18.68 -2.07
C MET A 1 5.24 -18.70 -1.70
N ALA A 2 4.66 -19.86 -1.31
CA ALA A 2 3.22 -20.00 -1.08
C ALA A 2 2.82 -20.31 0.38
N GLU A 3 3.77 -20.64 1.26
CA GLU A 3 3.44 -21.33 2.52
C GLU A 3 3.43 -20.47 3.79
N ASN A 4 3.85 -19.20 3.74
CA ASN A 4 3.96 -18.35 4.95
C ASN A 4 2.96 -17.19 5.03
N CYS A 5 1.92 -17.17 4.20
CA CYS A 5 0.97 -16.04 4.16
C CYS A 5 -0.04 -15.99 5.32
N SER A 6 -0.09 -17.00 6.21
CA SER A 6 -1.16 -17.15 7.20
C SER A 6 -0.81 -16.68 8.62
N THR A 7 0.48 -16.56 8.96
CA THR A 7 0.92 -16.46 10.38
C THR A 7 1.71 -15.19 10.71
N SER A 8 2.11 -14.41 9.71
CA SER A 8 2.89 -13.20 9.95
C SER A 8 1.98 -12.00 10.25
N SER A 9 2.18 -11.37 11.40
CA SER A 9 1.53 -10.11 11.81
C SER A 9 1.97 -8.89 10.99
N GLY A 10 2.79 -9.12 9.96
CA GLY A 10 3.25 -8.18 8.96
C GLY A 10 4.75 -8.33 8.73
N ILE A 11 5.18 -8.14 7.49
CA ILE A 11 6.58 -8.16 7.09
C ILE A 11 7.10 -6.73 6.91
N TRP A 12 8.35 -6.50 7.30
CA TRP A 12 9.08 -5.29 6.95
C TRP A 12 9.91 -5.55 5.69
N THR A 13 9.81 -4.65 4.73
CA THR A 13 10.58 -4.71 3.49
C THR A 13 11.39 -3.43 3.36
N ARG A 14 12.69 -3.57 3.13
CA ARG A 14 13.57 -2.46 2.83
C ARG A 14 13.49 -2.13 1.34
N PHE A 15 13.21 -0.87 1.04
CA PHE A 15 13.22 -0.31 -0.30
C PHE A 15 14.39 0.66 -0.40
N PHE A 16 15.28 0.45 -1.35
CA PHE A 16 16.33 1.40 -1.66
C PHE A 16 15.79 2.51 -2.57
N LYS A 17 16.27 3.74 -2.37
CA LYS A 17 15.94 4.89 -3.22
C LYS A 17 16.48 4.62 -4.63
N LYS A 18 15.85 5.21 -5.66
CA LYS A 18 16.27 5.08 -7.08
C LYS A 18 17.75 5.42 -7.33
N ALA A 19 18.36 6.24 -6.47
CA ALA A 19 19.79 6.58 -6.52
C ALA A 19 20.73 5.47 -5.99
N SER A 20 20.19 4.34 -5.52
CA SER A 20 20.97 3.22 -5.00
C SER A 20 21.18 2.16 -6.08
N VAL A 21 22.39 1.62 -6.17
CA VAL A 21 22.85 0.62 -7.16
C VAL A 21 22.12 -0.74 -7.07
N VAL A 22 21.17 -0.88 -6.14
CA VAL A 22 20.40 -2.11 -5.90
C VAL A 22 18.98 -1.94 -6.44
N SER A 23 18.67 -2.68 -7.51
CA SER A 23 17.34 -2.75 -8.14
C SER A 23 16.26 -3.15 -7.13
N SER A 24 15.65 -2.16 -6.48
CA SER A 24 14.53 -2.38 -5.57
C SER A 24 13.24 -2.46 -6.35
N ILE A 25 12.39 -3.44 -6.01
CA ILE A 25 11.02 -3.56 -6.52
C ILE A 25 10.37 -2.18 -6.40
N ASN A 26 9.93 -1.63 -7.54
CA ASN A 26 9.28 -0.33 -7.58
C ASN A 26 8.12 -0.34 -6.58
N ALA A 27 8.09 0.62 -5.65
CA ALA A 27 7.13 0.61 -4.53
C ALA A 27 5.67 0.54 -5.01
N SER A 28 5.38 1.00 -6.23
CA SER A 28 4.09 0.83 -6.89
C SER A 28 3.73 -0.64 -7.16
N GLY A 29 4.66 -1.44 -7.70
CA GLY A 29 4.44 -2.87 -7.97
C GLY A 29 4.26 -3.68 -6.70
N ALA A 30 5.02 -3.34 -5.64
CA ALA A 30 4.84 -3.95 -4.33
C ALA A 30 3.43 -3.70 -3.76
N LEU A 31 2.91 -2.47 -3.91
CA LEU A 31 1.55 -2.11 -3.49
C LEU A 31 0.47 -2.91 -4.21
N ASP A 32 0.63 -3.14 -5.50
CA ASP A 32 -0.35 -3.87 -6.31
C ASP A 32 -0.38 -5.36 -5.94
N ILE A 33 0.80 -5.96 -5.72
CA ILE A 33 0.91 -7.33 -5.23
C ILE A 33 0.21 -7.45 -3.87
N VAL A 34 0.52 -6.59 -2.90
CA VAL A 34 -0.11 -6.71 -1.57
C VAL A 34 -1.62 -6.52 -1.61
N LEU A 35 -2.14 -5.64 -2.47
CA LEU A 35 -3.60 -5.50 -2.66
C LEU A 35 -4.23 -6.79 -3.21
N CYS A 36 -3.59 -7.43 -4.19
CA CYS A 36 -4.06 -8.71 -4.74
C CYS A 36 -4.24 -9.79 -3.67
N TYR A 37 -3.34 -9.83 -2.67
CA TYR A 37 -3.38 -10.80 -1.57
C TYR A 37 -4.20 -10.32 -0.35
N GLY A 38 -4.82 -9.13 -0.40
CA GLY A 38 -5.62 -8.59 0.71
C GLY A 38 -4.78 -7.96 1.84
N TRP A 39 -3.56 -7.58 1.55
CA TRP A 39 -2.63 -6.92 2.44
C TRP A 39 -2.64 -5.40 2.21
N ILE A 40 -2.00 -4.66 3.11
CA ILE A 40 -1.88 -3.20 3.06
C ILE A 40 -0.48 -2.79 3.51
N HIS A 41 0.05 -1.76 2.86
CA HIS A 41 1.20 -1.02 3.37
C HIS A 41 0.74 -0.14 4.55
N ARG A 42 1.06 -0.55 5.78
CA ARG A 42 0.61 0.15 7.00
C ARG A 42 1.49 1.34 7.34
N GLN A 43 2.80 1.20 7.17
CA GLN A 43 3.77 2.15 7.70
C GLN A 43 4.96 2.24 6.77
N ALA A 44 5.43 3.46 6.52
CA ALA A 44 6.77 3.70 5.99
C ALA A 44 7.59 4.43 7.03
N ARG A 45 8.86 4.08 7.15
CA ARG A 45 9.82 4.80 7.98
C ARG A 45 11.15 4.98 7.24
N PRO A 46 11.85 6.10 7.41
CA PRO A 46 13.24 6.19 6.98
C PRO A 46 14.06 5.14 7.73
N TYR A 47 15.07 4.58 7.05
CA TYR A 47 16.01 3.65 7.67
C TYR A 47 17.44 4.19 7.58
N ASP A 48 17.83 4.67 6.41
CA ASP A 48 19.07 5.40 6.21
C ASP A 48 18.93 6.39 5.04
N GLU A 49 20.00 7.11 4.73
CA GLU A 49 20.05 8.10 3.65
C GLU A 49 19.66 7.52 2.28
N ARG A 50 19.84 6.21 2.08
CA ARG A 50 19.68 5.52 0.80
C ARG A 50 18.47 4.59 0.77
N SER A 51 17.75 4.40 1.87
CA SER A 51 16.70 3.39 2.00
C SER A 51 15.61 3.72 3.03
N ARG A 52 14.44 3.13 2.79
CA ARG A 52 13.24 3.23 3.63
C ARG A 52 12.71 1.85 3.94
N LEU A 53 12.10 1.69 5.10
CA LEU A 53 11.35 0.48 5.45
C LEU A 53 9.86 0.70 5.15
N GLY A 54 9.24 -0.27 4.51
CA GLY A 54 7.79 -0.36 4.36
C GLY A 54 7.26 -1.61 5.06
N ARG A 55 6.29 -1.43 5.96
CA ARG A 55 5.60 -2.55 6.62
C ARG A 55 4.36 -2.94 5.84
N PHE A 56 4.31 -4.19 5.40
CA PHE A 56 3.12 -4.79 4.80
C PHE A 56 2.48 -5.76 5.77
N ALA A 57 1.17 -5.69 5.91
CA ALA A 57 0.44 -6.60 6.79
C ALA A 57 -0.92 -6.96 6.18
N PRO A 58 -1.50 -8.10 6.57
CA PRO A 58 -2.89 -8.41 6.24
C PRO A 58 -3.84 -7.27 6.64
N ARG A 59 -4.84 -6.97 5.80
CA ARG A 59 -5.92 -6.05 6.19
C ARG A 59 -6.74 -6.68 7.31
N ARG A 60 -6.85 -5.95 8.41
CA ARG A 60 -7.79 -6.24 9.50
C ARG A 60 -9.20 -5.76 9.12
N PRO A 61 -10.28 -6.31 9.69
CA PRO A 61 -11.66 -5.90 9.38
C PRO A 61 -11.87 -4.39 9.44
N LYS A 62 -11.29 -3.68 10.41
CA LYS A 62 -11.42 -2.21 10.55
C LYS A 62 -10.41 -1.39 9.73
N SER A 63 -9.68 -1.99 8.79
CA SER A 63 -8.65 -1.26 8.03
C SER A 63 -9.27 -0.29 7.04
N ILE A 64 -8.88 0.97 7.14
CA ILE A 64 -9.37 2.06 6.31
C ILE A 64 -8.90 1.88 4.85
N TRP A 65 -9.73 2.28 3.90
CA TRP A 65 -9.39 2.35 2.48
C TRP A 65 -9.06 3.79 2.08
N SER A 66 -8.09 3.93 1.17
CA SER A 66 -7.80 5.20 0.53
C SER A 66 -8.33 5.18 -0.90
N LYS A 67 -8.70 6.33 -1.45
CA LYS A 67 -9.20 6.43 -2.84
C LYS A 67 -8.20 5.87 -3.86
N MET A 68 -6.90 6.06 -3.62
CA MET A 68 -5.84 5.48 -4.45
C MET A 68 -5.84 3.94 -4.42
N ASN A 69 -6.01 3.34 -3.24
CA ASN A 69 -6.07 1.87 -3.13
C ASN A 69 -7.35 1.31 -3.74
N ILE A 70 -8.46 2.04 -3.67
CA ILE A 70 -9.71 1.70 -4.37
C ILE A 70 -9.48 1.68 -5.88
N LYS A 71 -8.98 2.77 -6.46
CA LYS A 71 -8.69 2.87 -7.89
C LYS A 71 -7.79 1.74 -8.38
N ARG A 72 -6.74 1.43 -7.62
CA ARG A 72 -5.83 0.31 -7.93
C ARG A 72 -6.53 -1.04 -7.82
N ALA A 73 -7.32 -1.26 -6.77
CA ALA A 73 -8.06 -2.50 -6.59
C ALA A 73 -9.05 -2.73 -7.75
N GLU A 74 -9.73 -1.68 -8.22
CA GLU A 74 -10.62 -1.74 -9.37
C GLU A 74 -9.89 -2.12 -10.65
N ILE A 75 -8.73 -1.50 -10.93
CA ILE A 75 -7.87 -1.85 -12.07
C ILE A 75 -7.39 -3.31 -11.97
N LEU A 76 -6.98 -3.77 -10.78
CA LEU A 76 -6.50 -5.13 -10.59
C LEU A 76 -7.63 -6.17 -10.71
N ILE A 77 -8.87 -5.80 -10.36
CA ILE A 77 -10.06 -6.62 -10.56
C ILE A 77 -10.40 -6.71 -12.04
N SER A 78 -10.41 -5.58 -12.76
CA SER A 78 -10.72 -5.56 -14.20
C SER A 78 -9.68 -6.31 -15.03
N GLN A 79 -8.41 -6.29 -14.59
CA GLN A 79 -7.33 -7.07 -15.20
C GLN A 79 -7.30 -8.55 -14.79
N GLY A 80 -8.23 -9.02 -13.94
CA GLY A 80 -8.25 -10.40 -13.45
C GLY A 80 -7.08 -10.79 -12.53
N LYS A 81 -6.24 -9.83 -12.11
CA LYS A 81 -5.05 -10.06 -11.28
C LYS A 81 -5.37 -10.23 -9.80
N MET A 82 -6.51 -9.70 -9.34
CA MET A 82 -6.95 -9.77 -7.95
C MET A 82 -7.22 -11.21 -7.49
N LYS A 83 -6.53 -11.67 -6.43
CA LYS A 83 -6.69 -13.01 -5.87
C LYS A 83 -7.91 -13.11 -4.93
N PRO A 84 -8.38 -14.32 -4.58
CA PRO A 84 -9.55 -14.50 -3.72
C PRO A 84 -9.47 -13.76 -2.38
N ALA A 85 -8.29 -13.71 -1.76
CA ALA A 85 -8.07 -12.99 -0.51
C ALA A 85 -8.30 -11.47 -0.65
N GLY A 86 -7.78 -10.86 -1.72
CA GLY A 86 -8.03 -9.45 -2.03
C GLY A 86 -9.50 -9.18 -2.33
N ARG A 87 -10.16 -10.05 -3.11
CA ARG A 87 -11.61 -9.93 -3.41
C ARG A 87 -12.46 -9.98 -2.14
N ARG A 88 -12.15 -10.87 -1.19
CA ARG A 88 -12.84 -10.91 0.12
C ARG A 88 -12.72 -9.59 0.88
N GLN A 89 -11.54 -8.96 0.87
CA GLN A 89 -11.33 -7.67 1.54
C GLN A 89 -12.10 -6.54 0.86
N VAL A 90 -12.19 -6.54 -0.48
CA VAL A 90 -12.99 -5.58 -1.25
C VAL A 90 -14.49 -5.76 -0.95
N ALA A 91 -14.99 -6.99 -0.98
CA ALA A 91 -16.38 -7.30 -0.66
C ALA A 91 -16.75 -6.88 0.76
N ALA A 92 -15.91 -7.21 1.75
CA ALA A 92 -16.11 -6.80 3.13
C ALA A 92 -16.16 -5.27 3.27
N ALA A 93 -15.25 -4.55 2.59
CA ALA A 93 -15.20 -3.09 2.63
C ALA A 93 -16.39 -2.40 1.98
N ARG A 94 -16.98 -3.03 0.95
CA ARG A 94 -18.22 -2.56 0.33
C ARG A 94 -19.42 -2.81 1.25
N SER A 95 -19.48 -3.99 1.87
CA SER A 95 -20.57 -4.36 2.78
C SER A 95 -20.63 -3.51 4.05
N ASP A 96 -19.51 -3.01 4.55
CA ASP A 96 -19.45 -2.22 5.78
C ASP A 96 -19.25 -0.71 5.55
N GLY A 97 -19.34 -0.25 4.30
CA GLY A 97 -19.26 1.16 3.92
C GLY A 97 -17.86 1.78 4.03
N ARG A 98 -16.82 1.02 4.37
CA ARG A 98 -15.43 1.54 4.35
C ARG A 98 -14.95 1.89 2.94
N TRP A 99 -15.55 1.26 1.92
CA TRP A 99 -15.28 1.56 0.52
C TRP A 99 -15.72 2.99 0.18
N ASP A 100 -16.92 3.38 0.59
CA ASP A 100 -17.46 4.72 0.28
C ASP A 100 -16.83 5.81 1.16
N ARG A 101 -16.46 5.45 2.41
CA ARG A 101 -15.76 6.33 3.35
C ARG A 101 -14.26 6.47 3.07
N ALA A 102 -13.79 6.07 1.89
CA ALA A 102 -12.38 6.08 1.59
C ALA A 102 -11.80 7.49 1.54
N TYR A 103 -10.76 7.72 2.35
CA TYR A 103 -10.09 9.01 2.41
C TYR A 103 -9.20 9.24 1.19
N SER A 104 -9.08 10.48 0.74
CA SER A 104 -8.02 10.88 -0.18
C SER A 104 -6.71 10.92 0.62
N PRO A 105 -5.66 10.16 0.24
CA PRO A 105 -4.37 10.36 0.88
C PRO A 105 -3.91 11.80 0.63
N PRO A 106 -3.14 12.43 1.55
CA PRO A 106 -2.54 13.75 1.35
C PRO A 106 -1.46 13.68 0.27
N CYS A 107 -1.89 13.61 -0.98
CA CYS A 107 -1.12 13.91 -2.19
C CYS A 107 -1.93 14.82 -3.13
N SER A 108 -2.94 15.52 -2.59
CA SER A 108 -3.46 16.77 -3.15
C SER A 108 -3.43 17.90 -2.11
N ALA A 109 -2.55 17.80 -1.11
CA ALA A 109 -2.11 18.99 -0.41
C ALA A 109 -1.04 19.59 -1.31
N LYS A 110 -1.31 20.75 -1.91
CA LYS A 110 -0.24 21.65 -2.35
C LYS A 110 0.73 21.73 -1.17
N LEU A 111 2.02 21.48 -1.38
CA LEU A 111 3.01 21.87 -0.37
C LEU A 111 2.67 23.33 -0.02
N PRO A 112 2.50 23.70 1.25
CA PRO A 112 2.47 25.12 1.59
C PRO A 112 3.76 25.72 1.02
N GLU A 113 3.64 26.81 0.26
CA GLU A 113 4.75 27.48 -0.40
C GLU A 113 5.84 27.96 0.59
N ASP A 114 5.58 27.90 1.90
CA ASP A 114 6.48 28.27 3.01
C ASP A 114 7.72 27.37 3.20
N LEU A 115 7.98 26.37 2.36
CA LEU A 115 9.20 25.55 2.43
C LEU A 115 10.27 25.90 1.37
N ILE A 116 10.09 27.00 0.62
CA ILE A 116 11.09 27.47 -0.37
C ILE A 116 11.97 28.61 0.19
N GLU A 117 11.58 29.29 1.27
CA GLU A 117 12.37 30.39 1.86
C GLU A 117 13.21 29.97 3.07
N ALA A 118 14.11 29.01 2.89
CA ALA A 118 15.25 28.84 3.78
C ALA A 118 16.41 28.18 3.02
N LEU A 119 16.97 28.91 2.05
CA LEU A 119 18.29 28.64 1.47
C LEU A 119 19.29 29.62 2.07
#